data_AF-A0A7S1XF84-F1
#
_entry.id   AF-A0A7S1XF84-F1
#
_cell.length_a   1.000
_cell.length_b   1.000
_cell.length_c   1.000
_cell.angle_alpha   90.00
_cell.angle_beta   90.00
_cell.angle_gamma   90.00
#
_symmetry.space_group_name_H-M   'P 1'
#
loop_
_entity.id
_entity.type
_entity.pdbx_description
1 polymer ?
#
loop_
_entity_poly.entity_id
_entity_poly.type
_entity_poly.pdbx_seq_one_letter_code
_entity_poly.pdbx_strand_id
1 'polypeptide(L)'
;FIDLAATTNSSMPSRIIARIRDALNEDCKSVKNSYILLMGVAYKPDVDDMREAPALEIWEGLLDLGGKVAFHDPYIAEIPNTRRHARLRGSRSVEFLALALEKFDAIVMIT
;
A
#
# COMPACT_ATOMS: atom_id res chain seq x y z
N PHE A 1 -32.26 -4.24 -4.73
CA PHE A 1 -31.19 -3.92 -5.69
C PHE A 1 -30.07 -3.09 -5.03
N ILE A 2 -29.51 -3.57 -3.91
CA ILE A 2 -28.37 -2.92 -3.22
C ILE A 2 -27.16 -3.87 -3.10
N ASP A 3 -27.31 -5.17 -3.39
CA ASP A 3 -26.20 -6.12 -3.17
C ASP A 3 -25.15 -6.20 -4.30
N LEU A 4 -25.47 -5.82 -5.54
CA LEU A 4 -24.51 -5.97 -6.65
C LEU A 4 -23.38 -4.91 -6.65
N ALA A 5 -23.64 -3.75 -6.04
CA ALA A 5 -22.64 -2.70 -5.87
C ALA A 5 -21.68 -2.98 -4.70
N ALA A 6 -22.09 -3.82 -3.74
CA ALA A 6 -21.24 -4.22 -2.62
C ALA A 6 -20.16 -5.22 -3.04
N THR A 7 -20.43 -6.10 -4.01
CA THR A 7 -19.46 -7.09 -4.51
C THR A 7 -18.32 -6.48 -5.33
N THR A 8 -18.50 -5.27 -5.86
CA THR A 8 -17.46 -4.60 -6.66
C THR A 8 -16.39 -3.94 -5.78
N ASN A 9 -16.76 -3.44 -4.59
CA ASN A 9 -15.86 -2.62 -3.78
C ASN A 9 -14.86 -3.44 -2.94
N SER A 10 -15.21 -4.67 -2.56
CA SER A 10 -14.31 -5.57 -1.80
C SER A 10 -13.15 -6.14 -2.65
N SER A 11 -13.13 -5.87 -3.95
CA SER A 11 -12.16 -6.44 -4.89
C SER A 11 -11.03 -5.48 -5.29
N MET A 12 -11.09 -4.21 -4.87
CA MET A 12 -10.15 -3.18 -5.33
C MET A 12 -8.71 -3.36 -4.83
N PRO A 13 -8.44 -3.70 -3.55
CA PRO A 13 -7.08 -3.96 -3.07
C PRO A 13 -6.42 -5.12 -3.82
N SER A 14 -7.13 -6.24 -3.97
CA SER A 14 -6.67 -7.42 -4.70
C SER A 14 -6.38 -7.12 -6.18
N ARG A 15 -7.19 -6.27 -6.81
CA ARG A 15 -6.97 -5.81 -8.19
C ARG A 15 -5.66 -5.02 -8.31
N ILE A 16 -5.37 -4.14 -7.35
CA ILE A 16 -4.13 -3.34 -7.34
C ILE A 16 -2.92 -4.24 -7.12
N ILE A 17 -2.98 -5.17 -6.15
CA ILE A 17 -1.91 -6.15 -5.92
C ILE A 17 -1.65 -6.97 -7.19
N ALA A 18 -2.70 -7.42 -7.90
CA ALA A 18 -2.54 -8.14 -9.16
C ALA A 18 -1.82 -7.28 -10.21
N ARG A 19 -2.18 -6.00 -10.35
CA ARG A 19 -1.49 -5.08 -11.28
C ARG A 19 -0.02 -4.86 -10.92
N ILE A 20 0.30 -4.72 -9.65
CA ILE A 20 1.70 -4.57 -9.18
C ILE A 20 2.50 -5.83 -9.52
N ARG A 21 1.92 -7.00 -9.26
CA ARG A 21 2.53 -8.28 -9.61
C ARG A 21 2.78 -8.38 -11.11
N ASP A 22 1.77 -8.06 -11.92
CA ASP A 22 1.86 -8.17 -13.37
C ASP A 22 2.91 -7.19 -13.92
N ALA A 23 2.98 -5.95 -13.40
CA ALA A 23 4.01 -4.97 -13.76
C ALA A 23 5.43 -5.42 -13.37
N LEU A 24 5.63 -5.96 -12.15
CA LEU A 24 6.93 -6.51 -11.76
C LEU A 24 7.36 -7.69 -12.65
N ASN A 25 6.39 -8.52 -13.05
CA ASN A 25 6.65 -9.66 -13.93
C ASN A 25 7.09 -9.24 -15.34
N GLU A 26 6.70 -8.05 -15.83
CA GLU A 26 7.21 -7.51 -17.11
C GLU A 26 8.74 -7.35 -17.09
N ASP A 27 9.30 -7.07 -15.91
CA ASP A 27 10.75 -6.99 -15.65
C ASP A 27 11.34 -8.31 -15.10
N CYS A 28 10.63 -9.43 -15.23
CA CYS A 28 11.01 -10.74 -14.67
C CYS A 28 11.23 -10.73 -13.15
N LYS A 29 10.58 -9.82 -12.42
CA LYS A 29 10.62 -9.73 -10.95
C LYS A 29 9.34 -10.27 -10.34
N SER A 30 9.46 -11.02 -9.25
CA SER A 30 8.31 -11.42 -8.43
C SER A 30 8.01 -10.37 -7.36
N VAL A 31 6.77 -10.30 -6.86
CA VAL A 31 6.46 -9.50 -5.66
C VAL A 31 7.36 -9.90 -4.48
N LYS A 32 7.59 -11.21 -4.30
CA LYS A 32 8.53 -11.71 -3.30
C LYS A 32 9.92 -11.11 -3.50
N ASN A 33 10.49 -10.58 -2.43
CA ASN A 33 11.79 -9.88 -2.38
C ASN A 33 11.89 -8.55 -3.13
N SER A 34 10.86 -8.12 -3.85
CA SER A 34 10.84 -6.79 -4.49
C SER A 34 10.62 -5.69 -3.47
N TYR A 35 11.34 -4.58 -3.64
CA TYR A 35 11.18 -3.35 -2.87
C TYR A 35 10.09 -2.49 -3.51
N ILE A 36 9.01 -2.24 -2.77
CA ILE A 36 7.84 -1.52 -3.28
C ILE A 36 7.62 -0.28 -2.42
N LEU A 37 7.47 0.87 -3.05
CA LEU A 37 7.12 2.12 -2.38
C LEU A 37 5.64 2.44 -2.59
N LEU A 38 4.89 2.61 -1.52
CA LEU A 38 3.54 3.16 -1.55
C LEU A 38 3.60 4.68 -1.31
N MET A 39 3.14 5.47 -2.26
CA MET A 39 3.03 6.93 -2.12
C MET A 39 1.57 7.32 -1.90
N GLY A 40 1.33 8.01 -0.79
CA GLY A 40 -0.01 8.41 -0.33
C GLY A 40 -0.74 7.25 0.33
N VAL A 41 -0.67 7.18 1.66
CA VAL A 41 -1.40 6.18 2.46
C VAL A 41 -2.63 6.81 3.12
N ALA A 42 -2.68 8.14 3.22
CA ALA A 42 -3.84 8.88 3.70
C ALA A 42 -5.02 8.80 2.70
N TYR A 43 -6.14 8.21 3.11
CA TYR A 43 -7.35 8.20 2.28
C TYR A 43 -7.96 9.61 2.13
N LYS A 44 -7.78 10.52 3.10
CA LYS A 44 -8.09 11.96 3.04
C LYS A 44 -7.23 12.77 4.04
N PRO A 45 -6.81 14.01 3.72
CA PRO A 45 -6.00 14.84 4.62
C PRO A 45 -6.71 15.27 5.93
N ASP A 46 -8.04 15.20 6.00
CA ASP A 46 -8.84 15.67 7.16
C ASP A 46 -9.69 14.58 7.84
N VAL A 47 -9.43 13.29 7.57
CA VAL A 47 -10.26 12.21 8.13
C VAL A 47 -9.40 11.22 8.91
N ASP A 48 -9.65 11.15 10.22
CA ASP A 48 -9.06 10.26 11.24
C ASP A 48 -9.36 8.75 11.02
N ASP A 49 -9.78 8.39 9.80
CA ASP A 49 -10.22 7.06 9.42
C ASP A 49 -9.25 6.39 8.43
N MET A 50 -7.95 6.55 8.70
CA MET A 50 -6.92 5.65 8.16
C MET A 50 -7.18 4.17 8.48
N ARG A 51 -8.07 3.88 9.43
CA ARG A 51 -8.33 2.54 9.99
C ARG A 51 -8.94 1.56 8.99
N GLU A 52 -9.54 2.06 7.90
CA GLU A 52 -10.09 1.25 6.80
C GLU A 52 -9.55 1.70 5.43
N ALA A 53 -8.36 2.32 5.40
CA ALA A 53 -7.79 2.81 4.14
C ALA A 53 -7.39 1.62 3.23
N PRO A 54 -7.84 1.60 1.96
CA PRO A 54 -7.46 0.56 0.99
C PRO A 54 -5.95 0.38 0.82
N ALA A 55 -5.17 1.44 1.06
CA ALA A 55 -3.71 1.42 1.03
C ALA A 55 -3.10 0.43 2.03
N LEU A 56 -3.69 0.30 3.23
CA LEU A 56 -3.19 -0.61 4.26
C LEU A 56 -3.46 -2.08 3.90
N GLU A 57 -4.63 -2.36 3.31
CA GLU A 57 -4.95 -3.69 2.78
C GLU A 57 -4.01 -4.09 1.63
N ILE A 58 -3.70 -3.16 0.73
CA ILE A 58 -2.72 -3.39 -0.35
C ILE A 58 -1.34 -3.68 0.24
N TRP A 59 -0.91 -2.88 1.22
CA TRP A 59 0.38 -3.08 1.90
C TRP A 59 0.46 -4.46 2.52
N GLU A 60 -0.50 -4.86 3.35
CA GLU A 60 -0.49 -6.18 3.97
C GLU A 60 -0.51 -7.31 2.94
N GLY A 61 -1.33 -7.20 1.89
CA GLY A 61 -1.34 -8.20 0.82
C GLY A 61 0.00 -8.33 0.08
N LEU A 62 0.73 -7.23 -0.11
CA LEU A 62 2.09 -7.27 -0.66
C LEU A 62 3.09 -7.89 0.32
N LEU A 63 2.97 -7.63 1.62
CA LEU A 63 3.79 -8.28 2.65
C LEU A 63 3.55 -9.79 2.71
N ASP A 64 2.30 -10.22 2.56
CA ASP A 64 1.92 -11.64 2.56
C ASP A 64 2.48 -12.39 1.35
N LEU A 65 2.65 -11.68 0.22
CA LEU A 65 3.37 -12.18 -0.95
C LEU A 65 4.90 -12.13 -0.81
N GLY A 66 5.42 -11.63 0.33
CA GLY A 66 6.85 -11.52 0.62
C GLY A 66 7.53 -10.30 0.02
N GLY A 67 6.76 -9.28 -0.38
CA GLY A 67 7.27 -7.98 -0.81
C GLY A 67 7.84 -7.18 0.35
N LYS A 68 8.81 -6.31 0.06
CA LYS A 68 9.42 -5.39 1.02
C LYS A 68 8.83 -4.01 0.77
N VAL A 69 7.84 -3.65 1.58
CA VAL A 69 7.04 -2.46 1.33
C VAL A 69 7.46 -1.33 2.26
N ALA A 70 7.70 -0.16 1.69
CA ALA A 70 7.85 1.10 2.41
C ALA A 70 6.71 2.04 1.98
N PHE A 71 6.44 3.08 2.77
CA PHE A 71 5.51 4.12 2.38
C PHE A 71 6.10 5.51 2.52
N HIS A 72 5.56 6.43 1.74
CA HIS A 72 5.77 7.86 1.90
C HIS A 72 4.41 8.56 1.91
N ASP A 73 4.21 9.38 2.93
CA ASP A 73 3.07 10.28 3.06
C ASP A 73 3.52 11.57 3.76
N PRO A 74 3.15 12.76 3.25
CA PRO A 74 3.53 14.03 3.87
C PRO A 74 2.69 14.39 5.11
N TYR A 75 1.51 13.78 5.29
CA TYR A 75 0.60 14.05 6.41
C TYR A 75 0.73 13.01 7.52
N ILE A 76 1.21 11.81 7.19
CA ILE A 76 1.36 10.70 8.14
C ILE A 76 2.83 10.36 8.31
N ALA A 77 3.39 10.69 9.47
CA ALA A 77 4.78 10.33 9.80
C ALA A 77 4.94 8.88 10.27
N GLU A 78 3.93 8.32 10.95
CA GLU A 78 3.96 6.96 11.50
C GLU A 78 2.56 6.36 11.45
N ILE A 79 2.45 5.07 11.11
CA ILE A 79 1.17 4.38 11.07
C ILE A 79 0.63 4.21 12.51
N PRO A 80 -0.53 4.79 12.83
CA PRO A 80 -1.12 4.69 14.16
C PRO A 80 -1.61 3.26 14.43
N ASN A 81 -1.98 2.99 15.68
CA ASN A 81 -2.55 1.70 16.03
C ASN A 81 -3.94 1.53 15.39
N THR A 82 -4.05 0.63 14.41
CA THR A 82 -5.33 0.29 13.77
C THR A 82 -5.80 -1.09 14.25
N ARG A 83 -7.12 -1.29 14.35
CA ARG A 83 -7.68 -2.60 14.79
C ARG A 83 -7.47 -3.71 13.75
N ARG A 84 -7.53 -3.36 12.46
CA ARG A 84 -7.41 -4.30 11.33
C ARG A 84 -5.97 -4.52 10.87
N HIS A 85 -5.12 -3.50 10.92
CA HIS A 85 -3.76 -3.53 10.38
C HIS A 85 -2.70 -3.34 11.48
N ALA A 86 -2.86 -4.08 12.59
CA ALA A 86 -1.97 -3.97 13.75
C ALA A 86 -0.50 -4.30 13.41
N ARG A 87 -0.26 -5.09 12.36
CA ARG A 87 1.09 -5.44 11.86
C ARG A 87 1.84 -4.23 11.32
N LEU A 88 1.14 -3.23 10.81
CA LEU A 88 1.73 -2.03 10.21
C LEU A 88 2.06 -0.94 11.25
N ARG A 89 1.59 -1.10 12.49
CA ARG A 89 1.81 -0.13 13.57
C ARG A 89 3.30 0.20 13.74
N GLY A 90 3.61 1.48 13.85
CA GLY A 90 4.97 1.96 14.08
C GLY A 90 5.83 2.01 12.83
N SER A 91 5.30 1.60 11.68
CA SER A 91 5.96 1.83 10.40
C SER A 91 6.03 3.32 10.13
N ARG A 92 7.22 3.82 9.79
CA ARG A 92 7.48 5.24 9.56
C ARG A 92 7.47 5.58 8.08
N SER A 93 6.94 6.76 7.77
CA SER A 93 7.00 7.35 6.44
C SER A 93 8.45 7.62 6.11
N VAL A 94 8.87 7.18 4.93
CA VAL A 94 10.20 7.46 4.40
C VAL A 94 10.18 8.90 3.90
N GLU A 95 11.15 9.73 4.29
CA GLU A 95 11.20 11.11 3.79
C GLU A 95 11.41 11.15 2.27
N PHE A 96 10.72 12.07 1.57
CA PHE A 96 10.80 12.17 0.12
C PHE A 96 12.24 12.40 -0.39
N LEU A 97 13.01 13.22 0.32
CA LEU A 97 14.41 13.49 -0.01
C LEU A 97 15.34 12.29 0.27
N ALA A 98 14.95 11.40 1.17
CA ALA A 98 15.68 10.19 1.50
C ALA A 98 15.33 8.99 0.57
N LEU A 99 14.34 9.16 -0.31
CA LEU A 99 13.99 8.16 -1.31
C LEU A 99 15.10 8.07 -2.37
N ALA A 100 15.97 7.08 -2.23
CA ALA A 100 16.70 6.59 -3.39
C ALA A 100 15.72 5.78 -4.25
N LEU A 101 14.99 6.46 -5.13
CA LEU A 101 13.95 5.85 -5.99
C LEU A 101 14.47 4.65 -6.79
N GLU A 102 15.76 4.66 -7.15
CA GLU A 102 16.46 3.55 -7.81
C GLU A 102 16.48 2.24 -7.00
N LYS A 103 16.27 2.30 -5.68
CA LYS A 103 16.23 1.11 -4.81
C LYS A 103 14.89 0.40 -4.81
N PHE A 104 13.86 1.00 -5.39
CA PHE A 104 12.53 0.41 -5.46
C PHE A 104 12.32 -0.22 -6.84
N ASP A 105 11.80 -1.45 -6.82
CA ASP A 105 11.41 -2.19 -8.02
C ASP A 105 10.05 -1.73 -8.55
N ALA A 106 9.20 -1.16 -7.69
CA ALA A 106 7.94 -0.54 -8.08
C ALA A 106 7.58 0.62 -7.15
N ILE A 107 6.97 1.66 -7.73
CA ILE A 107 6.39 2.79 -7.00
C ILE A 107 4.89 2.84 -7.32
N VAL A 108 4.05 2.85 -6.29
CA VAL A 108 2.60 2.79 -6.41
C VAL A 108 2.01 4.05 -5.80
N MET A 109 1.36 4.87 -6.61
CA MET A 109 0.60 6.04 -6.15
C MET A 109 -0.84 5.63 -5.86
N ILE A 110 -1.31 5.84 -4.64
CA ILE A 110 -2.66 5.43 -4.21
C ILE A 110 -3.61 6.63 -4.04
N THR A 111 -3.09 7.86 -3.91
CA THR A 111 -3.87 9.09 -3.67
C THR A 111 -3.64 10.15 -4.73
#